data_AF-A0A4Q3C2R5-F1
#
_entry.id   AF-A0A4Q3C2R5-F1
#
_cell.length_a   1.000
_cell.length_b   1.000
_cell.length_c   1.000
_cell.angle_alpha   90.00
_cell.angle_beta   90.00
_cell.angle_gamma   90.00
#
_symmetry.space_group_name_H-M   'P 1'
#
loop_
_entity.id
_entity.type
_entity.pdbx_description
1 polymer ?
#
loop_
_entity_poly.entity_id
_entity_poly.type
_entity_poly.pdbx_seq_one_letter_code
_entity_poly.pdbx_strand_id
1 'polypeptide(L)'
;IPHPGEYGYESWPKDAWKYSGAANTWGEISVDEKRGIAYFPLGSPTYDYDGADRAGNNVFGNSILALDARTGKRLWHFQTVHHDIWDYDLTAAPQLITINHNGKKVDAVAVASKNGFMYVFDRVTGKPIWPIKEMPFPKSEMPDEWTSPTQPIPTVVPAFNRHNVDEKDINPYLPDSIKQKYIARIKAAKTGLYQPLSDKYEIFSLPGSVGGANQGNTAANPDKGMVYVMYQEMSCFYQLVKRSDRAQRGNNQAGAKGQAAYVQYCQACHGADRNGIAGAGVSLVDIGSRITPDLFKTYINQGKGRMPAQPHIDDATIASIYAFLNGGNRGGRATAVATTNAMPDGPVVASGGAPIANPSSASEYGGGMTDYPADYKGPKA
;
A
#
# COMPACT_ATOMS: atom_id res chain seq x y z
N ILE A 1 8.99 -1.33 -12.41
CA ILE A 1 10.32 -0.87 -11.98
C ILE A 1 11.24 -0.88 -13.20
N PRO A 2 12.04 0.17 -13.48
CA PRO A 2 12.89 0.21 -14.68
C PRO A 2 14.02 -0.83 -14.63
N HIS A 3 14.25 -1.53 -15.73
CA HIS A 3 15.38 -2.44 -15.93
C HIS A 3 16.64 -1.68 -16.39
N PRO A 4 17.83 -2.30 -16.35
CA PRO A 4 19.06 -1.68 -16.85
C PRO A 4 18.90 -1.16 -18.29
N GLY A 5 19.22 0.11 -18.50
CA GLY A 5 19.09 0.79 -19.80
C GLY A 5 17.73 1.45 -20.04
N GLU A 6 16.75 1.24 -19.16
CA GLU A 6 15.46 1.93 -19.21
C GLU A 6 15.50 3.27 -18.47
N TYR A 7 14.63 4.20 -18.87
CA TYR A 7 14.51 5.51 -18.22
C TYR A 7 14.13 5.36 -16.74
N GLY A 8 14.81 6.10 -15.87
CA GLY A 8 14.53 6.13 -14.44
C GLY A 8 15.30 5.06 -13.65
N TYR A 9 15.99 4.12 -14.32
CA TYR A 9 16.82 3.10 -13.67
C TYR A 9 17.88 3.72 -12.74
N GLU A 10 18.46 4.85 -13.13
CA GLU A 10 19.43 5.61 -12.36
C GLU A 10 18.88 6.21 -11.05
N SER A 11 17.55 6.24 -10.90
CA SER A 11 16.89 6.71 -9.67
C SER A 11 16.71 5.61 -8.62
N TRP A 12 17.25 4.42 -8.86
CA TRP A 12 17.21 3.26 -7.96
C TRP A 12 18.62 2.70 -7.73
N PRO A 13 18.80 1.89 -6.67
CA PRO A 13 19.96 1.01 -6.59
C PRO A 13 20.03 0.07 -7.80
N LYS A 14 21.24 -0.24 -8.25
CA LYS A 14 21.49 -0.97 -9.51
C LYS A 14 20.73 -2.31 -9.61
N ASP A 15 20.60 -3.03 -8.50
CA ASP A 15 19.94 -4.33 -8.49
C ASP A 15 18.48 -4.27 -8.03
N ALA A 16 17.93 -3.07 -7.77
CA ALA A 16 16.58 -2.91 -7.23
C ALA A 16 15.49 -3.49 -8.12
N TRP A 17 15.66 -3.47 -9.44
CA TRP A 17 14.72 -4.09 -10.37
C TRP A 17 14.54 -5.60 -10.19
N LYS A 18 15.43 -6.27 -9.44
CA LYS A 18 15.39 -7.71 -9.15
C LYS A 18 14.59 -8.06 -7.89
N TYR A 19 14.48 -7.13 -6.94
CA TYR A 19 13.90 -7.39 -5.62
C TYR A 19 12.83 -6.37 -5.19
N SER A 20 12.79 -5.18 -5.79
CA SER A 20 11.76 -4.18 -5.55
C SER A 20 10.52 -4.49 -6.40
N GLY A 21 9.35 -4.31 -5.80
CA GLY A 21 8.06 -4.50 -6.45
C GLY A 21 7.19 -3.23 -6.46
N ALA A 22 5.90 -3.44 -6.72
CA ALA A 22 4.88 -2.40 -6.81
C ALA A 22 5.18 -1.33 -7.89
N ALA A 23 4.97 -0.04 -7.58
CA ALA A 23 4.83 1.02 -8.58
C ALA A 23 3.80 0.65 -9.67
N ASN A 24 2.74 -0.03 -9.26
CA ASN A 24 1.68 -0.55 -10.12
C ASN A 24 0.47 0.39 -10.14
N THR A 25 -0.38 0.25 -11.15
CA THR A 25 -1.73 0.83 -11.14
C THR A 25 -2.70 -0.18 -10.54
N TRP A 26 -3.05 -0.01 -9.27
CA TRP A 26 -4.15 -0.75 -8.64
C TRP A 26 -5.45 0.04 -8.56
N GLY A 27 -5.36 1.36 -8.76
CA GLY A 27 -6.51 2.25 -8.89
C GLY A 27 -7.09 2.28 -10.30
N GLU A 28 -7.77 3.38 -10.60
CA GLU A 28 -8.52 3.56 -11.86
C GLU A 28 -7.67 4.25 -12.93
N ILE A 29 -7.84 3.83 -14.19
CA ILE A 29 -7.17 4.40 -15.36
C ILE A 29 -8.17 5.24 -16.14
N SER A 30 -7.71 6.33 -16.73
CA SER A 30 -8.52 7.14 -17.65
C SER A 30 -7.95 7.13 -19.06
N VAL A 31 -8.81 7.16 -20.06
CA VAL A 31 -8.42 7.12 -21.48
C VAL A 31 -9.01 8.31 -22.23
N ASP A 32 -8.16 9.10 -22.90
CA ASP A 32 -8.59 10.07 -23.90
C ASP A 32 -8.63 9.36 -25.25
N GLU A 33 -9.79 8.80 -25.59
CA GLU A 33 -9.98 8.00 -26.82
C GLU A 33 -9.65 8.78 -28.09
N LYS A 34 -10.03 10.07 -28.12
CA LYS A 34 -9.78 10.95 -29.27
C LYS A 34 -8.29 11.08 -29.57
N ARG A 35 -7.45 11.12 -28.53
CA ARG A 35 -5.99 11.24 -28.67
C ARG A 35 -5.27 9.90 -28.63
N GLY A 36 -5.95 8.82 -28.22
CA GLY A 36 -5.35 7.52 -27.99
C GLY A 36 -4.33 7.56 -26.85
N ILE A 37 -4.61 8.29 -25.76
CA ILE A 37 -3.73 8.39 -24.59
C ILE A 37 -4.40 7.74 -23.38
N ALA A 38 -3.68 6.86 -22.69
CA ALA A 38 -4.11 6.27 -21.43
C ALA A 38 -3.26 6.82 -20.27
N TYR A 39 -3.92 7.19 -19.17
CA TYR A 39 -3.31 7.79 -17.99
C TYR A 39 -3.39 6.83 -16.80
N PHE A 40 -2.23 6.37 -16.38
CA PHE A 40 -2.05 5.39 -15.31
C PHE A 40 -1.53 6.10 -14.06
N PRO A 41 -2.33 6.20 -12.98
CA PRO A 41 -1.79 6.56 -11.68
C PRO A 41 -1.04 5.35 -11.12
N LEU A 42 0.21 5.55 -10.69
CA LEU A 42 1.09 4.51 -10.14
C LEU A 42 1.23 4.70 -8.63
N GLY A 43 1.16 3.60 -7.89
CA GLY A 43 1.38 3.58 -6.43
C GLY A 43 2.86 3.68 -6.04
N SER A 44 3.10 3.59 -4.75
CA SER A 44 4.42 3.57 -4.13
C SER A 44 5.18 2.27 -4.47
N PRO A 45 6.51 2.30 -4.44
CA PRO A 45 7.33 1.10 -4.44
C PRO A 45 7.24 0.35 -3.11
N THR A 46 7.31 -0.98 -3.16
CA THR A 46 7.49 -1.79 -1.95
C THR A 46 8.89 -1.55 -1.36
N TYR A 47 9.05 -1.45 -0.03
CA TYR A 47 8.02 -1.48 1.02
C TYR A 47 7.46 -0.09 1.35
N ASP A 48 6.18 -0.03 1.71
CA ASP A 48 5.43 1.24 1.76
C ASP A 48 5.89 2.21 2.87
N TYR A 49 6.59 1.70 3.90
CA TYR A 49 6.97 2.46 5.11
C TYR A 49 8.47 2.40 5.45
N ASP A 50 9.26 1.70 4.64
CA ASP A 50 10.71 1.52 4.78
C ASP A 50 11.31 1.46 3.36
N GLY A 51 12.23 2.37 3.09
CA GLY A 51 12.88 2.54 1.79
C GLY A 51 14.39 2.27 1.83
N ALA A 52 14.92 1.74 2.94
CA ALA A 52 16.35 1.55 3.15
C ALA A 52 17.03 0.63 2.11
N ASP A 53 16.28 -0.25 1.44
CA ASP A 53 16.78 -1.11 0.37
C ASP A 53 16.69 -0.49 -1.04
N ARG A 54 16.07 0.68 -1.18
CA ARG A 54 15.76 1.33 -2.46
C ARG A 54 16.12 2.81 -2.46
N ALA A 55 17.26 3.18 -1.87
CA ALA A 55 17.72 4.57 -1.85
C ALA A 55 17.70 5.24 -3.25
N GLY A 56 17.03 6.38 -3.36
CA GLY A 56 16.85 7.14 -4.61
C GLY A 56 15.39 7.52 -4.86
N ASN A 57 15.12 8.39 -5.84
CA ASN A 57 13.76 8.92 -6.08
C ASN A 57 12.73 7.84 -6.48
N ASN A 58 13.19 6.67 -6.92
CA ASN A 58 12.35 5.54 -7.27
C ASN A 58 11.33 5.80 -8.39
N VAL A 59 11.74 6.43 -9.49
CA VAL A 59 10.87 6.65 -10.65
C VAL A 59 10.55 5.29 -11.30
N PHE A 60 9.30 4.86 -11.49
CA PHE A 60 8.05 5.63 -11.62
C PHE A 60 7.07 5.50 -10.45
N GLY A 61 7.53 5.17 -9.24
CA GLY A 61 6.66 5.15 -8.06
C GLY A 61 5.95 6.50 -7.86
N ASN A 62 4.69 6.47 -7.41
CA ASN A 62 3.86 7.66 -7.20
C ASN A 62 3.84 8.62 -8.39
N SER A 63 3.71 8.08 -9.59
CA SER A 63 3.70 8.88 -10.81
C SER A 63 2.37 8.77 -11.55
N ILE A 64 1.92 9.87 -12.11
CA ILE A 64 0.95 9.83 -13.21
C ILE A 64 1.73 9.55 -14.49
N LEU A 65 1.41 8.44 -15.17
CA LEU A 65 2.08 7.96 -16.37
C LEU A 65 1.13 8.03 -17.56
N ALA A 66 1.48 8.79 -18.59
CA ALA A 66 0.73 8.85 -19.84
C ALA A 66 1.39 7.98 -20.91
N LEU A 67 0.63 7.04 -21.44
CA LEU A 67 1.06 6.10 -22.49
C LEU A 67 0.22 6.31 -23.75
N ASP A 68 0.84 6.09 -24.91
CA ASP A 68 0.06 5.85 -26.13
C ASP A 68 -0.70 4.54 -25.95
N ALA A 69 -2.04 4.61 -25.95
CA ALA A 69 -2.92 3.50 -25.60
C ALA A 69 -2.85 2.33 -26.60
N ARG A 70 -2.31 2.55 -27.80
CA ARG A 70 -2.21 1.54 -28.87
C ARG A 70 -0.90 0.77 -28.78
N THR A 71 0.15 1.42 -28.30
CA THR A 71 1.53 0.89 -28.35
C THR A 71 2.16 0.66 -26.98
N GLY A 72 1.59 1.23 -25.92
CA GLY A 72 2.19 1.24 -24.59
C GLY A 72 3.40 2.17 -24.46
N LYS A 73 3.76 2.92 -25.51
CA LYS A 73 4.92 3.82 -25.48
C LYS A 73 4.66 4.97 -24.52
N ARG A 74 5.63 5.22 -23.63
CA ARG A 74 5.61 6.38 -22.73
C ARG A 74 5.61 7.69 -23.50
N LEU A 75 4.60 8.53 -23.23
CA LEU A 75 4.50 9.89 -23.74
C LEU A 75 5.11 10.87 -22.74
N TRP A 76 4.62 10.87 -21.51
CA TRP A 76 5.11 11.69 -20.42
C TRP A 76 4.78 11.05 -19.06
N HIS A 77 5.40 11.55 -18.00
CA HIS A 77 5.03 11.20 -16.62
C HIS A 77 5.34 12.36 -15.69
N PHE A 78 4.75 12.36 -14.50
CA PHE A 78 5.12 13.25 -13.41
C PHE A 78 5.05 12.48 -12.08
N GLN A 79 6.11 12.55 -11.28
CA GLN A 79 6.18 11.91 -9.97
C GLN A 79 5.71 12.88 -8.89
N THR A 80 4.67 12.51 -8.12
CA THR A 80 4.07 13.36 -7.07
C THR A 80 4.68 13.14 -5.69
N VAL A 81 5.39 12.02 -5.48
CA VAL A 81 6.14 11.74 -4.25
C VAL A 81 7.48 11.11 -4.62
N HIS A 82 8.58 11.77 -4.24
CA HIS A 82 9.93 11.25 -4.39
C HIS A 82 10.25 10.32 -3.22
N HIS A 83 10.70 9.08 -3.50
CA HIS A 83 11.06 8.10 -2.48
C HIS A 83 10.02 7.98 -1.37
N ASP A 84 8.85 7.46 -1.74
CA ASP A 84 7.75 7.34 -0.81
C ASP A 84 8.06 6.32 0.29
N ILE A 85 7.77 6.68 1.53
CA ILE A 85 7.83 5.83 2.72
C ILE A 85 6.59 6.09 3.61
N TRP A 86 5.47 6.48 2.98
CA TRP A 86 4.25 6.93 3.63
C TRP A 86 2.97 6.28 3.08
N ASP A 87 3.07 5.45 2.03
CA ASP A 87 1.94 4.88 1.30
C ASP A 87 1.03 5.98 0.71
N TYR A 88 1.63 7.00 0.07
CA TYR A 88 0.90 8.06 -0.61
C TYR A 88 0.69 7.79 -2.10
N ASP A 89 0.30 6.55 -2.40
CA ASP A 89 -0.11 6.07 -3.71
C ASP A 89 -1.01 7.05 -4.49
N LEU A 90 -0.78 7.14 -5.79
CA LEU A 90 -1.76 7.69 -6.72
C LEU A 90 -2.75 6.59 -7.13
N THR A 91 -4.01 6.73 -6.71
CA THR A 91 -5.01 5.66 -6.85
C THR A 91 -6.35 6.14 -7.40
N ALA A 92 -6.69 7.41 -7.16
CA ALA A 92 -7.89 8.01 -7.70
C ALA A 92 -7.80 8.15 -9.23
N ALA A 93 -8.92 7.91 -9.92
CA ALA A 93 -9.03 8.07 -11.36
C ALA A 93 -8.53 9.46 -11.83
N PRO A 94 -7.57 9.55 -12.77
CA PRO A 94 -7.19 10.81 -13.38
C PRO A 94 -8.39 11.44 -14.10
N GLN A 95 -8.78 12.65 -13.72
CA GLN A 95 -9.96 13.31 -14.27
C GLN A 95 -9.63 14.09 -15.53
N LEU A 96 -10.27 13.73 -16.64
CA LEU A 96 -10.11 14.40 -17.93
C LEU A 96 -11.09 15.58 -18.00
N ILE A 97 -10.58 16.81 -17.92
CA ILE A 97 -11.38 18.04 -17.91
C ILE A 97 -10.91 19.05 -18.96
N THR A 98 -11.74 20.04 -19.29
CA THR A 98 -11.33 21.20 -20.09
C THR A 98 -11.51 22.45 -19.24
N ILE A 99 -10.42 23.19 -19.02
CA ILE A 99 -10.41 24.39 -18.18
C ILE A 99 -10.15 25.64 -19.01
N ASN A 100 -10.55 26.80 -18.48
CA ASN A 100 -10.07 28.08 -18.98
C ASN A 100 -8.84 28.50 -18.16
N HIS A 101 -7.67 28.56 -18.81
CA HIS A 101 -6.43 29.00 -18.20
C HIS A 101 -5.89 30.21 -18.99
N ASN A 102 -5.85 31.38 -18.35
CA ASN A 102 -5.42 32.65 -18.95
C ASN A 102 -6.15 32.99 -20.27
N GLY A 103 -7.48 32.77 -20.30
CA GLY A 103 -8.32 33.05 -21.47
C GLY A 103 -8.28 31.98 -22.56
N LYS A 104 -7.51 30.90 -22.38
CA LYS A 104 -7.40 29.79 -23.33
C LYS A 104 -8.05 28.54 -22.77
N LYS A 105 -8.82 27.83 -23.62
CA LYS A 105 -9.29 26.49 -23.30
C LYS A 105 -8.11 25.52 -23.35
N VAL A 106 -7.89 24.77 -22.27
CA VAL A 106 -6.84 23.77 -22.15
C VAL A 106 -7.48 22.45 -21.72
N ASP A 107 -7.21 21.39 -22.48
CA ASP A 107 -7.58 20.03 -22.08
C ASP A 107 -6.56 19.53 -21.07
N ALA A 108 -7.02 19.33 -19.84
CA ALA A 108 -6.18 18.97 -18.71
C ALA A 108 -6.53 17.57 -18.17
N VAL A 109 -5.56 16.96 -17.51
CA VAL A 109 -5.73 15.81 -16.64
C VAL A 109 -5.43 16.25 -15.22
N ALA A 110 -6.39 16.03 -14.33
CA ALA A 110 -6.33 16.41 -12.92
C ALA A 110 -6.29 15.15 -12.06
N VAL A 111 -5.31 15.05 -11.16
CA VAL A 111 -5.06 13.86 -10.33
C VAL A 111 -5.10 14.27 -8.87
N ALA A 112 -6.09 13.77 -8.14
CA ALA A 112 -6.16 13.92 -6.70
C ALA A 112 -5.30 12.82 -6.05
N SER A 113 -4.39 13.20 -5.16
CA SER A 113 -3.45 12.27 -4.52
C SER A 113 -3.86 11.94 -3.09
N LYS A 114 -3.44 10.76 -2.60
CA LYS A 114 -3.53 10.39 -1.19
C LYS A 114 -2.87 11.42 -0.27
N ASN A 115 -1.83 12.12 -0.74
CA ASN A 115 -1.16 13.16 0.03
C ASN A 115 -2.00 14.44 0.22
N GLY A 116 -3.22 14.54 -0.34
CA GLY A 116 -4.13 15.66 -0.11
C GLY A 116 -4.01 16.81 -1.10
N PHE A 117 -3.22 16.65 -2.16
CA PHE A 117 -3.06 17.65 -3.22
C PHE A 117 -3.73 17.25 -4.53
N MET A 118 -4.12 18.26 -5.31
CA MET A 118 -4.56 18.11 -6.70
C MET A 118 -3.44 18.56 -7.64
N TYR A 119 -3.00 17.66 -8.50
CA TYR A 119 -2.00 17.92 -9.53
C TYR A 119 -2.68 18.01 -10.90
N VAL A 120 -2.40 19.06 -11.67
CA VAL A 120 -3.10 19.32 -12.94
C VAL A 120 -2.11 19.58 -14.05
N PHE A 121 -2.23 18.81 -15.14
CA PHE A 121 -1.31 18.83 -16.28
C PHE A 121 -2.07 19.00 -17.59
N ASP A 122 -1.42 19.58 -18.58
CA ASP A 122 -1.86 19.49 -19.97
C ASP A 122 -1.85 18.01 -20.41
N ARG A 123 -2.97 17.55 -20.98
CA ARG A 123 -3.19 16.13 -21.34
C ARG A 123 -2.11 15.56 -22.26
N VAL A 124 -1.63 16.36 -23.20
CA VAL A 124 -0.73 15.89 -24.27
C VAL A 124 0.72 15.97 -23.86
N THR A 125 1.10 17.08 -23.21
CA THR A 125 2.50 17.41 -22.95
C THR A 125 2.96 17.04 -21.56
N GLY A 126 2.04 16.81 -20.61
CA GLY A 126 2.35 16.58 -19.21
C GLY A 126 2.88 17.81 -18.48
N LYS A 127 2.87 18.99 -19.12
CA LYS A 127 3.31 20.23 -18.48
C LYS A 127 2.31 20.62 -17.39
N PRO A 128 2.77 20.97 -16.18
CA PRO A 128 1.89 21.48 -15.14
C PRO A 128 1.12 22.71 -15.62
N ILE A 129 -0.19 22.74 -15.38
CA ILE A 129 -1.01 23.93 -15.65
C ILE A 129 -0.62 25.08 -14.74
N TRP A 130 -0.29 24.77 -13.49
CA TRP A 130 0.15 25.73 -12.48
C TRP A 130 1.50 25.31 -11.89
N PRO A 131 2.25 26.24 -11.28
CA PRO A 131 3.52 25.93 -10.66
C PRO A 131 3.40 24.83 -9.59
N ILE A 132 4.36 23.91 -9.64
CA ILE A 132 4.63 22.91 -8.61
C ILE A 132 6.05 23.21 -8.13
N LYS A 133 6.24 23.39 -6.82
CA LYS A 133 7.52 23.75 -6.23
C LYS A 133 8.10 22.58 -5.45
N GLU A 134 9.39 22.37 -5.59
CA GLU A 134 10.17 21.52 -4.70
C GLU A 134 10.28 22.21 -3.33
N MET A 135 9.66 21.63 -2.32
CA MET A 135 9.67 22.14 -0.95
C MET A 135 10.48 21.19 -0.04
N PRO A 136 11.30 21.72 0.88
CA PRO A 136 12.11 20.89 1.76
C PRO A 136 11.25 20.19 2.81
N PHE A 137 11.60 18.93 3.12
CA PHE A 137 10.98 18.14 4.18
C PHE A 137 12.04 17.49 5.09
N PRO A 138 11.67 17.05 6.31
CA PRO A 138 12.61 16.46 7.25
C PRO A 138 13.32 15.22 6.69
N LYS A 139 14.60 15.05 7.04
CA LYS A 139 15.37 13.86 6.72
C LYS A 139 15.05 12.72 7.71
N SER A 140 15.09 11.47 7.25
CA SER A 140 14.97 10.31 8.14
C SER A 140 16.14 10.20 9.13
N GLU A 141 15.84 9.73 10.34
CA GLU A 141 16.81 9.35 11.37
C GLU A 141 17.07 7.83 11.38
N MET A 142 16.35 7.06 10.56
CA MET A 142 16.53 5.61 10.46
C MET A 142 17.87 5.26 9.79
N PRO A 143 18.57 4.21 10.25
CA PRO A 143 19.78 3.73 9.58
C PRO A 143 19.49 3.33 8.13
N ASP A 144 20.43 3.64 7.24
CA ASP A 144 20.40 3.28 5.80
C ASP A 144 19.22 3.85 4.98
N GLU A 145 18.27 4.52 5.63
CA GLU A 145 17.14 5.18 4.98
C GLU A 145 17.58 6.48 4.28
N TRP A 146 17.30 6.55 2.99
CA TRP A 146 17.55 7.76 2.21
C TRP A 146 16.22 8.46 1.96
N THR A 147 16.06 9.70 2.40
CA THR A 147 14.87 10.49 2.05
C THR A 147 15.21 11.56 1.02
N SER A 148 14.32 11.77 0.06
CA SER A 148 14.42 12.91 -0.86
C SER A 148 14.51 14.24 -0.06
N PRO A 149 15.42 15.16 -0.43
CA PRO A 149 15.51 16.47 0.24
C PRO A 149 14.26 17.33 0.06
N THR A 150 13.53 17.12 -1.03
CA THR A 150 12.35 17.90 -1.39
C THR A 150 11.20 17.02 -1.87
N GLN A 151 9.99 17.58 -1.85
CA GLN A 151 8.80 17.00 -2.46
C GLN A 151 8.08 18.04 -3.34
N PRO A 152 7.38 17.60 -4.41
CA PRO A 152 6.69 18.48 -5.33
C PRO A 152 5.32 18.90 -4.77
N ILE A 153 5.17 20.19 -4.44
CA ILE A 153 3.97 20.77 -3.86
C ILE A 153 3.29 21.73 -4.85
N PRO A 154 2.05 21.46 -5.30
CA PRO A 154 1.31 22.39 -6.13
C PRO A 154 0.96 23.65 -5.34
N THR A 155 1.09 24.83 -5.95
CA THR A 155 0.99 26.11 -5.20
C THR A 155 -0.26 26.92 -5.46
N VAL A 156 -1.15 26.47 -6.36
CA VAL A 156 -2.32 27.25 -6.79
C VAL A 156 -3.63 26.60 -6.38
N VAL A 157 -3.83 25.31 -6.70
CA VAL A 157 -4.98 24.58 -6.17
C VAL A 157 -4.71 24.30 -4.69
N PRO A 158 -5.54 24.77 -3.75
CA PRO A 158 -5.35 24.49 -2.34
C PRO A 158 -5.36 22.99 -2.06
N ALA A 159 -4.62 22.57 -1.02
CA ALA A 159 -4.78 21.22 -0.49
C ALA A 159 -6.23 20.99 -0.07
N PHE A 160 -6.78 19.83 -0.40
CA PHE A 160 -8.11 19.44 0.04
C PHE A 160 -8.09 18.69 1.38
N ASN A 161 -6.92 18.21 1.82
CA ASN A 161 -6.73 17.73 3.19
C ASN A 161 -5.95 18.73 4.03
N ARG A 162 -6.21 18.70 5.34
CA ARG A 162 -5.28 19.25 6.33
C ARG A 162 -4.02 18.39 6.39
N HIS A 163 -2.89 19.06 6.58
CA HIS A 163 -1.56 18.43 6.71
C HIS A 163 -0.98 18.50 8.13
N ASN A 164 -1.71 19.14 9.04
CA ASN A 164 -1.35 19.27 10.44
C ASN A 164 -2.56 18.89 11.28
N VAL A 165 -2.30 18.16 12.37
CA VAL A 165 -3.29 17.82 13.39
C VAL A 165 -2.65 18.03 14.75
N ASP A 166 -3.40 18.59 15.68
CA ASP A 166 -2.94 18.82 17.05
C ASP A 166 -4.02 18.46 18.08
N GLU A 167 -3.75 18.74 19.36
CA GLU A 167 -4.70 18.43 20.43
C GLU A 167 -6.05 19.15 20.31
N LYS A 168 -6.13 20.23 19.52
CA LYS A 168 -7.37 21.00 19.30
C LYS A 168 -8.33 20.28 18.36
N ASP A 169 -7.82 19.34 17.57
CA ASP A 169 -8.62 18.50 16.66
C ASP A 169 -9.27 17.31 17.36
N ILE A 170 -8.97 17.10 18.65
CA ILE A 170 -9.60 16.04 19.44
C ILE A 170 -11.08 16.35 19.64
N ASN A 171 -11.93 15.35 19.40
CA ASN A 171 -13.37 15.45 19.65
C ASN A 171 -13.63 15.96 21.09
N PRO A 172 -14.28 17.13 21.25
CA PRO A 172 -14.46 17.77 22.56
C PRO A 172 -15.38 16.99 23.49
N TYR A 173 -16.15 16.02 22.97
CA TYR A 173 -17.10 15.21 23.71
C TYR A 173 -16.52 13.89 24.25
N LEU A 174 -15.22 13.62 24.04
CA LEU A 174 -14.58 12.46 24.65
C LEU A 174 -14.51 12.61 26.18
N PRO A 175 -14.66 11.51 26.95
CA PRO A 175 -14.42 11.53 28.39
C PRO A 175 -13.03 12.08 28.71
N ASP A 176 -12.90 12.88 29.77
CA ASP A 176 -11.66 13.57 30.12
C ASP A 176 -10.45 12.61 30.23
N SER A 177 -10.65 11.43 30.79
CA SER A 177 -9.59 10.41 30.90
C SER A 177 -9.05 9.97 29.54
N ILE A 178 -9.92 9.80 28.54
CA ILE A 178 -9.55 9.43 27.18
C ILE A 178 -8.93 10.62 26.46
N LYS A 179 -9.52 11.81 26.62
CA LYS A 179 -9.01 13.05 26.03
C LYS A 179 -7.57 13.32 26.49
N GLN A 180 -7.29 13.27 27.79
CA GLN A 180 -5.94 13.49 28.33
C GLN A 180 -4.93 12.44 27.83
N LYS A 181 -5.35 11.18 27.68
CA LYS A 181 -4.50 10.13 27.08
C LYS A 181 -4.08 10.49 25.64
N TYR A 182 -5.02 10.93 24.80
CA TYR A 182 -4.70 11.31 23.42
C TYR A 182 -3.91 12.61 23.34
N ILE A 183 -4.20 13.60 24.18
CA ILE A 183 -3.39 14.83 24.28
C ILE A 183 -1.93 14.48 24.58
N ALA A 184 -1.69 13.61 25.56
CA ALA A 184 -0.33 13.17 25.91
C ALA A 184 0.36 12.44 24.75
N ARG A 185 -0.36 11.55 24.05
CA ARG A 185 0.17 10.82 22.90
C ARG A 185 0.52 11.74 21.72
N ILE A 186 -0.37 12.68 21.38
CA ILE A 186 -0.15 13.67 20.31
C ILE A 186 1.08 14.53 20.63
N LYS A 187 1.20 15.02 21.87
CA LYS A 187 2.35 15.83 22.30
C LYS A 187 3.68 15.08 22.28
N ALA A 188 3.66 13.76 22.42
CA ALA A 188 4.85 12.90 22.35
C ALA A 188 5.23 12.52 20.91
N ALA A 189 4.31 12.66 19.95
CA ALA A 189 4.52 12.33 18.56
C ALA A 189 5.12 13.52 17.78
N LYS A 190 5.82 13.24 16.68
CA LYS A 190 6.10 14.26 15.65
C LYS A 190 4.91 14.34 14.70
N THR A 191 4.61 15.54 14.17
CA THR A 191 3.48 15.78 13.27
C THR A 191 3.92 16.52 12.01
N GLY A 192 3.13 16.37 10.94
CA GLY A 192 3.34 17.06 9.67
C GLY A 192 3.39 16.11 8.47
N LEU A 193 3.15 16.67 7.29
CA LEU A 193 3.24 15.96 6.02
C LEU A 193 4.70 15.55 5.72
N TYR A 194 4.88 14.35 5.17
CA TYR A 194 6.19 13.76 4.84
C TYR A 194 7.18 13.72 6.01
N GLN A 195 6.68 13.63 7.24
CA GLN A 195 7.53 13.34 8.39
C GLN A 195 7.99 11.87 8.28
N PRO A 196 9.30 11.57 8.16
CA PRO A 196 9.76 10.19 8.06
C PRO A 196 9.45 9.41 9.33
N LEU A 197 9.15 8.12 9.17
CA LEU A 197 8.87 7.23 10.30
C LEU A 197 10.12 6.99 11.16
N SER A 198 9.90 6.58 12.41
CA SER A 198 10.97 6.36 13.39
C SER A 198 10.70 5.12 14.24
N ASP A 199 11.76 4.50 14.76
CA ASP A 199 11.69 3.47 15.79
C ASP A 199 11.69 4.04 17.22
N LYS A 200 11.95 5.34 17.40
CA LYS A 200 12.09 5.98 18.71
C LYS A 200 10.83 6.72 19.20
N TYR A 201 10.01 7.20 18.27
CA TYR A 201 8.82 8.00 18.57
C TYR A 201 7.76 7.77 17.50
N GLU A 202 6.50 8.07 17.84
CA GLU A 202 5.39 8.00 16.88
C GLU A 202 5.34 9.21 15.96
N ILE A 203 4.86 8.99 14.74
CA ILE A 203 4.44 10.03 13.81
C ILE A 203 2.93 10.09 13.82
N PHE A 204 2.35 11.25 14.14
CA PHE A 204 0.92 11.50 13.99
C PHE A 204 0.68 12.33 12.74
N SER A 205 0.05 11.68 11.75
CA SER A 205 -0.08 12.21 10.39
C SER A 205 -1.53 12.38 9.98
N LEU A 206 -1.75 13.39 9.14
CA LEU A 206 -2.96 13.58 8.34
C LEU A 206 -2.53 14.17 6.99
N PRO A 207 -2.96 13.59 5.85
CA PRO A 207 -3.64 12.30 5.77
C PRO A 207 -2.72 11.14 6.23
N GLY A 208 -3.30 10.09 6.83
CA GLY A 208 -2.61 8.80 7.01
C GLY A 208 -2.46 8.03 5.69
N SER A 209 -2.04 6.77 5.72
CA SER A 209 -1.76 5.92 4.55
C SER A 209 -2.98 5.56 3.68
N VAL A 210 -4.18 5.57 4.24
CA VAL A 210 -5.41 5.53 3.43
C VAL A 210 -5.54 6.77 2.55
N GLY A 211 -4.89 7.86 2.93
CA GLY A 211 -4.83 9.09 2.16
C GLY A 211 -6.10 9.92 2.25
N GLY A 212 -6.03 11.06 1.58
CA GLY A 212 -7.17 11.92 1.28
C GLY A 212 -8.05 11.37 0.19
N ALA A 213 -7.58 11.52 -1.06
CA ALA A 213 -8.22 10.89 -2.21
C ALA A 213 -7.75 9.44 -2.35
N ASN A 214 -8.68 8.55 -2.66
CA ASN A 214 -8.41 7.13 -2.88
C ASN A 214 -9.23 6.59 -4.08
N GLN A 215 -9.16 5.30 -4.37
CA GLN A 215 -9.92 4.65 -5.45
C GLN A 215 -11.43 4.94 -5.31
N GLY A 216 -12.07 5.33 -6.42
CA GLY A 216 -13.51 5.59 -6.46
C GLY A 216 -13.95 6.95 -5.89
N ASN A 217 -13.01 7.82 -5.49
CA ASN A 217 -13.31 9.06 -4.76
C ASN A 217 -13.25 10.34 -5.60
N THR A 218 -13.17 10.23 -6.93
CA THR A 218 -13.12 11.40 -7.82
C THR A 218 -14.11 11.30 -8.96
N ALA A 219 -14.72 12.43 -9.30
CA ALA A 219 -15.56 12.59 -10.47
C ALA A 219 -15.31 13.95 -11.11
N ALA A 220 -15.80 14.17 -12.33
CA ALA A 220 -15.65 15.44 -13.02
C ALA A 220 -16.91 15.86 -13.77
N ASN A 221 -17.04 17.17 -13.95
CA ASN A 221 -17.85 17.76 -15.02
C ASN A 221 -16.87 18.35 -16.05
N PRO A 222 -16.52 17.58 -17.11
CA PRO A 222 -15.45 17.97 -18.03
C PRO A 222 -15.69 19.30 -18.74
N ASP A 223 -16.93 19.56 -19.16
CA ASP A 223 -17.31 20.75 -19.93
C ASP A 223 -17.23 22.04 -19.12
N LYS A 224 -17.41 21.94 -17.80
CA LYS A 224 -17.29 23.04 -16.86
C LYS A 224 -15.91 23.14 -16.21
N GLY A 225 -15.00 22.22 -16.52
CA GLY A 225 -13.67 22.19 -15.93
C GLY A 225 -13.66 21.92 -14.41
N MET A 226 -14.69 21.23 -13.90
CA MET A 226 -14.84 20.96 -12.46
C MET A 226 -14.45 19.53 -12.12
N VAL A 227 -13.76 19.37 -10.99
CA VAL A 227 -13.46 18.07 -10.38
C VAL A 227 -14.06 18.04 -8.98
N TYR A 228 -14.72 16.95 -8.66
CA TYR A 228 -15.26 16.64 -7.35
C TYR A 228 -14.35 15.61 -6.69
N VAL A 229 -13.92 15.88 -5.46
CA VAL A 229 -13.06 14.99 -4.68
C VAL A 229 -13.78 14.66 -3.38
N MET A 230 -14.09 13.38 -3.17
CA MET A 230 -14.57 12.84 -1.91
C MET A 230 -13.36 12.40 -1.09
N TYR A 231 -12.76 13.32 -0.34
CA TYR A 231 -11.56 13.01 0.43
C TYR A 231 -11.90 12.56 1.86
N GLN A 232 -11.00 11.78 2.43
CA GLN A 232 -11.07 11.30 3.80
C GLN A 232 -10.13 12.10 4.68
N GLU A 233 -10.55 12.45 5.90
CA GLU A 233 -9.66 13.00 6.93
C GLU A 233 -9.42 11.98 8.03
N MET A 234 -8.65 10.94 7.71
CA MET A 234 -8.26 9.93 8.68
C MET A 234 -6.83 10.17 9.15
N SER A 235 -6.70 10.51 10.43
CA SER A 235 -5.39 10.66 11.09
C SER A 235 -4.89 9.32 11.60
N CYS A 236 -3.58 9.13 11.60
CA CYS A 236 -2.96 7.86 11.98
C CYS A 236 -1.65 8.08 12.77
N PHE A 237 -1.41 7.20 13.75
CA PHE A 237 -0.14 7.09 14.44
C PHE A 237 0.69 5.97 13.81
N TYR A 238 1.93 6.27 13.45
CA TYR A 238 2.88 5.31 12.88
C TYR A 238 4.16 5.26 13.73
N GLN A 239 4.69 4.07 13.94
CA GLN A 239 6.02 3.85 14.51
C GLN A 239 6.60 2.59 13.91
N LEU A 240 7.87 2.65 13.51
CA LEU A 240 8.60 1.47 13.10
C LEU A 240 8.97 0.65 14.33
N VAL A 241 8.87 -0.67 14.23
CA VAL A 241 9.31 -1.57 15.29
C VAL A 241 10.37 -2.46 14.70
N LYS A 242 11.50 -2.58 15.39
CA LYS A 242 12.54 -3.53 14.98
C LYS A 242 11.94 -4.91 14.95
N ARG A 243 12.01 -5.54 13.79
CA ARG A 243 11.67 -6.95 13.67
C ARG A 243 12.65 -7.70 14.56
N SER A 244 12.15 -8.34 15.61
CA SER A 244 12.97 -9.27 16.38
C SER A 244 13.42 -10.40 15.45
N ASP A 245 14.55 -11.03 15.77
CA ASP A 245 14.96 -12.25 15.10
C ASP A 245 13.76 -13.19 15.09
N ARG A 246 13.26 -13.47 13.89
CA ARG A 246 12.27 -14.52 13.72
C ARG A 246 12.97 -15.74 14.28
N ALA A 247 12.45 -16.30 15.39
CA ALA A 247 13.03 -17.48 16.02
C ALA A 247 13.42 -18.43 14.89
N GLN A 248 14.70 -18.83 14.85
CA GLN A 248 15.17 -19.77 13.83
C GLN A 248 14.10 -20.85 13.71
N ARG A 249 13.65 -21.13 12.48
CA ARG A 249 12.75 -22.26 12.20
C ARG A 249 13.50 -23.52 12.67
N GLY A 250 13.38 -23.79 13.96
CA GLY A 250 14.07 -24.87 14.65
C GLY A 250 13.50 -26.18 14.18
N ASN A 251 14.37 -27.17 14.12
CA ASN A 251 14.10 -28.59 13.86
C ASN A 251 12.65 -29.02 14.16
N ASN A 252 12.10 -29.81 13.24
CA ASN A 252 10.73 -30.39 13.15
C ASN A 252 10.09 -30.99 14.43
N GLN A 253 10.69 -30.91 15.62
CA GLN A 253 10.04 -31.25 16.90
C GLN A 253 8.89 -30.29 17.26
N ALA A 254 9.02 -28.99 17.00
CA ALA A 254 7.95 -28.02 17.29
C ALA A 254 6.71 -28.24 16.40
N GLY A 255 6.93 -28.62 15.13
CA GLY A 255 5.86 -29.00 14.21
C GLY A 255 5.11 -30.25 14.65
N ALA A 256 5.82 -31.29 15.13
CA ALA A 256 5.20 -32.51 15.63
C ALA A 256 4.41 -32.29 16.93
N LYS A 257 4.95 -31.52 17.89
CA LYS A 257 4.26 -31.14 19.13
C LYS A 257 3.03 -30.26 18.85
N GLY A 258 3.18 -29.29 17.94
CA GLY A 258 2.09 -28.42 17.50
C GLY A 258 0.98 -29.17 16.78
N GLN A 259 1.32 -30.16 15.94
CA GLN A 259 0.34 -31.03 15.29
C GLN A 259 -0.43 -31.88 16.29
N ALA A 260 0.25 -32.50 17.26
CA ALA A 260 -0.42 -33.30 18.30
C ALA A 260 -1.38 -32.44 19.13
N ALA A 261 -0.95 -31.25 19.54
CA ALA A 261 -1.79 -30.30 20.26
C ALA A 261 -2.96 -29.79 19.39
N TYR A 262 -2.75 -29.57 18.09
CA TYR A 262 -3.82 -29.20 17.17
C TYR A 262 -4.91 -30.28 17.09
N VAL A 263 -4.51 -31.55 16.94
CA VAL A 263 -5.43 -32.70 16.92
C VAL A 263 -6.23 -32.76 18.22
N GLN A 264 -5.57 -32.53 19.36
CA GLN A 264 -6.18 -32.63 20.67
C GLN A 264 -7.18 -31.50 20.96
N TYR A 265 -6.83 -30.25 20.64
CA TYR A 265 -7.58 -29.08 21.14
C TYR A 265 -8.37 -28.34 20.05
N CYS A 266 -8.02 -28.49 18.77
CA CYS A 266 -8.51 -27.60 17.72
C CYS A 266 -9.25 -28.34 16.60
N GLN A 267 -8.83 -29.56 16.27
CA GLN A 267 -9.32 -30.30 15.10
C GLN A 267 -10.83 -30.54 15.11
N ALA A 268 -11.43 -30.72 16.29
CA ALA A 268 -12.86 -30.99 16.43
C ALA A 268 -13.76 -29.88 15.85
N CYS A 269 -13.28 -28.64 15.79
CA CYS A 269 -14.01 -27.50 15.23
C CYS A 269 -13.37 -26.97 13.93
N HIS A 270 -12.06 -27.11 13.80
CA HIS A 270 -11.30 -26.53 12.69
C HIS A 270 -10.98 -27.51 11.56
N GLY A 271 -11.32 -28.80 11.71
CA GLY A 271 -11.12 -29.84 10.69
C GLY A 271 -9.70 -30.38 10.64
N ALA A 272 -9.50 -31.64 10.23
CA ALA A 272 -8.15 -32.21 10.11
C ALA A 272 -7.30 -31.50 9.04
N ASP A 273 -7.95 -30.89 8.06
CA ASP A 273 -7.34 -30.09 6.99
C ASP A 273 -7.17 -28.60 7.32
N ARG A 274 -7.69 -28.16 8.49
CA ARG A 274 -7.73 -26.78 8.97
C ARG A 274 -8.69 -25.86 8.20
N ASN A 275 -9.57 -26.39 7.34
CA ASN A 275 -10.49 -25.56 6.55
C ASN A 275 -11.70 -25.05 7.34
N GLY A 276 -11.88 -25.49 8.58
CA GLY A 276 -13.05 -25.19 9.39
C GLY A 276 -14.20 -26.16 9.14
N ILE A 277 -15.01 -26.37 10.17
CA ILE A 277 -16.24 -27.16 10.07
C ILE A 277 -17.41 -26.18 10.15
N ALA A 278 -18.26 -26.18 9.12
CA ALA A 278 -19.41 -25.28 9.05
C ALA A 278 -20.27 -25.38 10.33
N GLY A 279 -20.50 -24.23 10.97
CA GLY A 279 -21.25 -24.15 12.22
C GLY A 279 -20.45 -24.40 13.51
N ALA A 280 -19.25 -24.97 13.43
CA ALA A 280 -18.40 -25.30 14.58
C ALA A 280 -17.10 -24.47 14.65
N GLY A 281 -16.42 -24.21 13.53
CA GLY A 281 -15.17 -23.45 13.51
C GLY A 281 -14.82 -22.90 12.13
N VAL A 282 -13.92 -21.92 12.10
CA VAL A 282 -13.46 -21.23 10.89
C VAL A 282 -12.16 -21.83 10.35
N SER A 283 -11.80 -21.51 9.10
CA SER A 283 -10.51 -21.91 8.54
C SER A 283 -9.33 -21.31 9.31
N LEU A 284 -8.36 -22.16 9.64
CA LEU A 284 -7.06 -21.83 10.21
C LEU A 284 -5.91 -21.98 9.20
N VAL A 285 -6.22 -22.23 7.92
CA VAL A 285 -5.25 -22.16 6.84
C VAL A 285 -4.65 -20.75 6.81
N ASP A 286 -3.32 -20.68 6.71
CA ASP A 286 -2.53 -19.45 6.71
C ASP A 286 -2.90 -18.47 7.84
N ILE A 287 -3.30 -18.97 9.01
CA ILE A 287 -3.69 -18.10 10.13
C ILE A 287 -2.57 -17.13 10.53
N GLY A 288 -1.31 -17.50 10.30
CA GLY A 288 -0.13 -16.66 10.56
C GLY A 288 0.00 -15.43 9.66
N SER A 289 -0.72 -15.35 8.53
CA SER A 289 -0.78 -14.13 7.71
C SER A 289 -1.91 -13.19 8.15
N ARG A 290 -2.83 -13.66 9.01
CA ARG A 290 -4.04 -12.93 9.41
C ARG A 290 -3.98 -12.43 10.85
N ILE A 291 -3.27 -13.11 11.74
CA ILE A 291 -3.16 -12.74 13.15
C ILE A 291 -1.76 -12.99 13.72
N THR A 292 -1.38 -12.14 14.68
CA THR A 292 -0.10 -12.24 15.40
C THR A 292 -0.12 -13.37 16.45
N PRO A 293 1.04 -13.85 16.91
CA PRO A 293 1.14 -14.85 17.99
C PRO A 293 0.41 -14.41 19.27
N ASP A 294 0.52 -13.14 19.66
CA ASP A 294 -0.11 -12.61 20.87
C ASP A 294 -1.63 -12.56 20.75
N LEU A 295 -2.14 -12.22 19.57
CA LEU A 295 -3.57 -12.21 19.30
C LEU A 295 -4.12 -13.64 19.25
N PHE A 296 -3.36 -14.58 18.66
CA PHE A 296 -3.69 -16.01 18.68
C PHE A 296 -3.77 -16.57 20.12
N LYS A 297 -2.77 -16.26 20.94
CA LYS A 297 -2.75 -16.60 22.38
C LYS A 297 -3.95 -16.00 23.11
N THR A 298 -4.29 -14.74 22.83
CA THR A 298 -5.44 -14.07 23.43
C THR A 298 -6.74 -14.79 23.07
N TYR A 299 -6.92 -15.19 21.81
CA TYR A 299 -8.12 -15.92 21.38
C TYR A 299 -8.21 -17.32 21.98
N ILE A 300 -7.08 -18.02 22.18
CA ILE A 300 -7.08 -19.29 22.89
C ILE A 300 -7.47 -19.09 24.36
N ASN A 301 -6.90 -18.10 25.04
CA ASN A 301 -7.13 -17.91 26.47
C ASN A 301 -8.50 -17.33 26.82
N GLN A 302 -9.06 -16.47 25.96
CA GLN A 302 -10.30 -15.74 26.24
C GLN A 302 -11.48 -16.21 25.39
N GLY A 303 -11.24 -17.02 24.36
CA GLY A 303 -12.23 -17.36 23.36
C GLY A 303 -12.50 -16.21 22.38
N LYS A 304 -13.22 -16.50 21.30
CA LYS A 304 -13.67 -15.51 20.33
C LYS A 304 -14.95 -15.96 19.63
N GLY A 305 -16.02 -15.17 19.78
CA GLY A 305 -17.32 -15.52 19.21
C GLY A 305 -17.83 -16.83 19.79
N ARG A 306 -17.97 -17.86 18.94
CA ARG A 306 -18.38 -19.21 19.36
C ARG A 306 -17.23 -20.11 19.79
N MET A 307 -15.98 -19.69 19.63
CA MET A 307 -14.82 -20.46 20.08
C MET A 307 -14.67 -20.33 21.61
N PRO A 308 -14.73 -21.45 22.36
CA PRO A 308 -14.57 -21.42 23.81
C PRO A 308 -13.14 -21.07 24.21
N ALA A 309 -12.99 -20.43 25.38
CA ALA A 309 -11.70 -20.24 26.00
C ALA A 309 -11.06 -21.61 26.37
N GLN A 310 -9.76 -21.72 26.19
CA GLN A 310 -8.95 -22.89 26.53
C GLN A 310 -7.78 -22.48 27.46
N PRO A 311 -8.06 -21.92 28.65
CA PRO A 311 -7.01 -21.40 29.55
C PRO A 311 -6.13 -22.49 30.17
N HIS A 312 -6.45 -23.77 29.93
CA HIS A 312 -5.67 -24.92 30.41
C HIS A 312 -4.50 -25.29 29.49
N ILE A 313 -4.41 -24.69 28.30
CA ILE A 313 -3.29 -24.89 27.38
C ILE A 313 -2.17 -23.92 27.77
N ASP A 314 -0.99 -24.45 28.08
CA ASP A 314 0.15 -23.61 28.45
C ASP A 314 0.71 -22.82 27.25
N ASP A 315 1.44 -21.75 27.55
CA ASP A 315 2.00 -20.83 26.55
C ASP A 315 2.94 -21.51 25.55
N ALA A 316 3.70 -22.52 25.96
CA ALA A 316 4.62 -23.23 25.08
C ALA A 316 3.88 -24.13 24.09
N THR A 317 2.77 -24.74 24.55
CA THR A 317 1.85 -25.51 23.72
C THR A 317 1.11 -24.60 22.72
N ILE A 318 0.63 -23.43 23.16
CA ILE A 318 0.02 -22.41 22.28
C ILE A 318 1.00 -21.98 21.18
N ALA A 319 2.25 -21.68 21.54
CA ALA A 319 3.28 -21.30 20.57
C ALA A 319 3.57 -22.42 19.56
N SER A 320 3.55 -23.68 20.01
CA SER A 320 3.73 -24.85 19.14
C SER A 320 2.58 -25.04 18.16
N ILE A 321 1.32 -24.85 18.60
CA ILE A 321 0.15 -24.88 17.71
C ILE A 321 0.25 -23.78 16.64
N TYR A 322 0.60 -22.56 17.05
CA TYR A 322 0.78 -21.45 16.11
C TYR A 322 1.88 -21.74 15.07
N ALA A 323 2.99 -22.32 15.51
CA ALA A 323 4.09 -22.73 14.63
C ALA A 323 3.64 -23.84 13.65
N PHE A 324 2.86 -24.83 14.09
CA PHE A 324 2.30 -25.87 13.22
C PHE A 324 1.37 -25.30 12.16
N LEU A 325 0.44 -24.42 12.56
CA LEU A 325 -0.51 -23.80 11.63
C LEU A 325 0.19 -22.92 10.58
N ASN A 326 1.36 -22.36 10.92
CA ASN A 326 2.17 -21.54 10.03
C ASN A 326 3.25 -22.33 9.25
N GLY A 327 3.51 -23.58 9.63
CA GLY A 327 4.59 -24.41 9.07
C GLY A 327 4.22 -25.18 7.80
N GLY A 328 2.93 -25.18 7.41
CA GLY A 328 2.40 -26.02 6.34
C GLY A 328 2.59 -25.49 4.91
N ASN A 329 3.14 -24.30 4.70
CA ASN A 329 3.24 -23.74 3.35
C ASN A 329 4.58 -24.11 2.68
N ARG A 330 4.70 -25.39 2.30
CA ARG A 330 5.55 -25.81 1.17
C ARG A 330 4.61 -26.21 0.04
N GLY A 331 4.29 -25.25 -0.82
CA GLY A 331 3.70 -25.50 -2.14
C GLY A 331 2.19 -25.77 -2.15
N GLY A 332 1.39 -24.73 -1.93
CA GLY A 332 -0.05 -24.75 -2.22
C GLY A 332 -0.43 -23.57 -3.11
N ARG A 333 -0.31 -23.73 -4.43
CA ARG A 333 -0.99 -22.85 -5.39
C ARG A 333 -2.47 -22.80 -5.02
N ALA A 334 -3.01 -21.61 -4.82
CA ALA A 334 -4.45 -21.41 -4.76
C ALA A 334 -5.05 -21.98 -6.06
N THR A 335 -5.83 -23.04 -5.94
CA THR A 335 -6.71 -23.48 -7.03
C THR A 335 -7.71 -22.37 -7.27
N ALA A 336 -7.56 -21.70 -8.41
CA ALA A 336 -8.56 -20.78 -8.93
C ALA A 336 -9.90 -21.51 -8.98
N VAL A 337 -10.90 -20.94 -8.32
CA VAL A 337 -12.30 -21.31 -8.54
C VAL A 337 -12.59 -21.00 -10.01
N ALA A 338 -12.91 -22.01 -10.80
CA ALA A 338 -13.32 -21.82 -12.18
C ALA A 338 -14.66 -21.06 -12.20
N THR A 339 -14.60 -19.74 -12.28
CA THR A 339 -15.75 -18.93 -12.71
C THR A 339 -15.93 -19.16 -14.20
N THR A 340 -17.08 -19.68 -14.58
CA THR A 340 -17.46 -19.84 -15.99
C THR A 340 -17.44 -18.47 -16.66
N ASN A 341 -16.45 -18.22 -17.52
CA ASN A 341 -16.27 -17.00 -18.31
C ASN A 341 -17.34 -16.89 -19.41
N ALA A 342 -18.60 -16.70 -19.04
CA ALA A 342 -19.60 -16.19 -19.96
C ALA A 342 -19.74 -14.69 -19.69
N MET A 343 -19.15 -13.87 -20.58
CA MET A 343 -19.37 -12.43 -20.60
C MET A 343 -20.84 -12.18 -21.02
N PRO A 344 -21.61 -11.34 -20.31
CA PRO A 344 -22.96 -10.99 -20.73
C PRO A 344 -22.92 -10.09 -21.98
N ASP A 345 -23.88 -10.28 -22.89
CA ASP A 345 -24.01 -9.44 -24.09
C ASP A 345 -24.50 -8.02 -23.73
N GLY A 346 -23.71 -7.02 -24.11
CA GLY A 346 -23.98 -5.58 -23.92
C GLY A 346 -22.68 -4.76 -23.96
N PRO A 347 -22.73 -3.41 -24.04
CA PRO A 347 -21.54 -2.58 -23.95
C PRO A 347 -21.00 -2.59 -22.51
N VAL A 348 -20.28 -3.63 -22.16
CA VAL A 348 -19.58 -3.77 -20.88
C VAL A 348 -18.21 -3.13 -21.02
N VAL A 349 -17.94 -2.13 -20.19
CA VAL A 349 -16.57 -1.72 -19.87
C VAL A 349 -16.02 -2.84 -18.99
N ALA A 350 -15.25 -3.75 -19.57
CA ALA A 350 -14.65 -4.84 -18.81
C ALA A 350 -13.69 -4.23 -17.76
N SER A 351 -14.05 -4.30 -16.48
CA SER A 351 -13.08 -4.18 -15.39
C SER A 351 -12.45 -5.57 -15.21
N GLY A 352 -11.21 -5.68 -15.63
CA GLY A 352 -10.44 -6.91 -15.59
C GLY A 352 -9.07 -6.69 -16.21
N GLY A 353 -8.07 -7.43 -15.75
CA GLY A 353 -6.75 -7.42 -16.39
C GLY A 353 -6.91 -7.74 -17.87
N ALA A 354 -6.13 -7.06 -18.72
CA ALA A 354 -6.03 -7.42 -20.13
C ALA A 354 -5.83 -8.94 -20.26
N PRO A 355 -6.41 -9.62 -21.27
CA PRO A 355 -6.11 -11.02 -21.52
C PRO A 355 -4.62 -11.15 -21.84
N ILE A 356 -3.82 -11.47 -20.83
CA ILE A 356 -2.42 -11.84 -21.02
C ILE A 356 -2.48 -13.29 -21.50
N ALA A 357 -1.89 -13.56 -22.68
CA ALA A 357 -1.62 -14.93 -23.08
C ALA A 357 -0.93 -15.63 -21.91
N ASN A 358 -1.46 -16.76 -21.46
CA ASN A 358 -0.90 -17.53 -20.36
C ASN A 358 0.58 -17.79 -20.70
N PRO A 359 1.52 -17.17 -19.98
CA PRO A 359 2.92 -17.30 -20.34
C PRO A 359 3.34 -18.75 -20.23
N SER A 360 4.24 -19.14 -21.12
CA SER A 360 4.74 -20.52 -21.22
C SER A 360 5.59 -20.90 -19.99
N SER A 361 6.03 -19.92 -19.20
CA SER A 361 6.81 -20.12 -17.99
C SER A 361 6.54 -19.04 -16.93
N ALA A 362 6.77 -19.38 -15.66
CA ALA A 362 6.63 -18.47 -14.52
C ALA A 362 7.64 -17.30 -14.52
N SER A 363 8.60 -17.27 -15.45
CA SER A 363 9.55 -16.15 -15.62
C SER A 363 9.03 -15.04 -16.54
N GLU A 364 7.95 -15.28 -17.29
CA GLU A 364 7.33 -14.31 -18.20
C GLU A 364 6.26 -13.44 -17.50
N TYR A 365 5.62 -13.94 -16.43
CA TYR A 365 5.15 -13.04 -15.38
C TYR A 365 6.41 -12.56 -14.68
N GLY A 366 6.70 -11.26 -14.68
CA GLY A 366 7.87 -10.69 -13.98
C GLY A 366 8.11 -11.46 -12.68
N GLY A 367 9.21 -12.22 -12.67
CA GLY A 367 9.40 -13.30 -11.69
C GLY A 367 9.20 -12.79 -10.27
N GLY A 368 8.67 -13.64 -9.40
CA GLY A 368 8.58 -13.33 -7.98
C GLY A 368 9.91 -12.76 -7.48
N MET A 369 9.85 -11.71 -6.66
CA MET A 369 11.01 -10.97 -6.16
C MET A 369 12.15 -11.93 -5.80
N THR A 370 13.32 -11.72 -6.39
CA THR A 370 14.51 -12.54 -6.15
C THR A 370 15.21 -12.12 -4.85
N ASP A 371 16.12 -12.95 -4.34
CA ASP A 371 16.89 -12.63 -3.15
C ASP A 371 17.68 -11.31 -3.30
N TYR A 372 17.78 -10.55 -2.21
CA TYR A 372 18.59 -9.33 -2.12
C TYR A 372 20.04 -9.57 -2.58
N PRO A 373 20.75 -8.52 -3.07
CA PRO A 373 22.19 -8.60 -3.33
C PRO A 373 22.94 -9.18 -2.13
N ALA A 374 23.94 -10.04 -2.40
CA ALA A 374 24.64 -10.79 -1.36
C ALA A 374 25.34 -9.88 -0.32
N ASP A 375 25.69 -8.65 -0.73
CA ASP A 375 26.34 -7.62 0.05
C ASP A 375 25.37 -6.66 0.76
N TYR A 376 24.06 -6.75 0.53
CA TYR A 376 23.08 -5.94 1.26
C TYR A 376 23.03 -6.36 2.74
N LYS A 377 23.21 -5.39 3.63
CA LYS A 377 23.26 -5.57 5.10
C LYS A 377 22.07 -4.97 5.86
N GLY A 378 21.18 -4.26 5.17
CA GLY A 378 19.98 -3.68 5.77
C GLY A 378 18.89 -4.73 6.03
N PRO A 379 17.68 -4.31 6.47
CA PRO A 379 16.57 -5.19 6.76
C PRO A 379 16.21 -6.07 5.54
N LYS A 380 16.32 -7.39 5.67
CA LYS A 380 15.92 -8.36 4.64
C LYS A 380 14.49 -8.85 4.92
N ALA A 381 13.73 -9.09 3.85
CA ALA A 381 12.32 -9.53 3.86
C ALA A 381 12.03 -10.78 4.73
#